data_AF-A0A497N9L2-F1
#
_entry.id   AF-A0A497N9L2-F1
#
_cell.length_a   1.000
_cell.length_b   1.000
_cell.length_c   1.000
_cell.angle_alpha   90.00
_cell.angle_beta   90.00
_cell.angle_gamma   90.00
#
_symmetry.space_group_name_H-M   'P 1'
#
loop_
_entity.id
_entity.type
_entity.pdbx_description
1 polymer ?
#
loop_
_entity_poly.entity_id
_entity_poly.type
_entity_poly.pdbx_seq_one_letter_code
_entity_poly.pdbx_strand_id
1 'polypeptide(L)'
;MSDRSKMSIDDVDFDFENLSAKIIASKNIQDLKVAGVDFGPIEEGQELDTRYWIASQLVSAGMASFRDDGLMTFNILYKIQWKETKLQTGRRISSIPEYFYPRLRRYLSQLKEKASMDATRASEYNNALRLSHDVVNCRLKKIVSLSTSSTLTEDLLQNLSKEERVLYERLHNIVSTWRSKIF
;
A
#
# COMPACT_ATOMS: atom_id res chain seq x y z
N MET A 1 -10.00 24.78 5.38
CA MET A 1 -8.88 24.08 4.71
C MET A 1 -8.31 23.11 5.75
N SER A 2 -8.58 21.81 5.59
CA SER A 2 -8.31 20.80 6.61
C SER A 2 -6.80 20.63 6.85
N ASP A 3 -6.45 20.43 8.12
CA ASP A 3 -5.11 20.18 8.66
C ASP A 3 -4.51 18.90 8.04
N ARG A 4 -3.94 19.01 6.82
CA ARG A 4 -3.26 17.90 6.12
C ARG A 4 -2.03 17.37 6.90
N SER A 5 -1.65 17.99 8.02
CA SER A 5 -0.46 17.61 8.80
C SER A 5 -0.64 16.36 9.68
N LYS A 6 -1.85 15.80 9.76
CA LYS A 6 -2.20 14.71 10.69
C LYS A 6 -2.68 13.41 10.06
N MET A 7 -2.56 13.23 8.75
CA MET A 7 -2.91 11.94 8.15
C MET A 7 -1.96 10.85 8.66
N SER A 8 -2.51 9.86 9.37
CA SER A 8 -1.81 8.71 9.91
C SER A 8 -1.73 7.58 8.88
N ILE A 9 -0.93 6.56 9.20
CA ILE A 9 -0.90 5.31 8.41
C ILE A 9 -2.29 4.67 8.40
N ASP A 10 -3.02 4.76 9.51
CA ASP A 10 -4.35 4.18 9.68
C ASP A 10 -5.40 4.93 8.85
N ASP A 11 -5.28 6.26 8.70
CA ASP A 11 -6.16 7.04 7.82
C ASP A 11 -6.01 6.62 6.35
N VAL A 12 -4.77 6.41 5.89
CA VAL A 12 -4.51 5.94 4.52
C VAL A 12 -5.01 4.50 4.33
N ASP A 13 -4.92 3.66 5.37
CA ASP A 13 -5.44 2.31 5.33
C ASP A 13 -6.98 2.30 5.29
N PHE A 14 -7.63 3.17 6.06
CA PHE A 14 -9.08 3.37 6.04
C PHE A 14 -9.58 3.86 4.68
N ASP A 15 -8.87 4.82 4.06
CA ASP A 15 -9.13 5.25 2.68
C ASP A 15 -9.08 4.04 1.73
N PHE A 16 -8.03 3.22 1.85
CA PHE A 16 -7.83 2.05 1.00
C PHE A 16 -8.96 1.02 1.15
N GLU A 17 -9.40 0.76 2.38
CA GLU A 17 -10.49 -0.17 2.67
C GLU A 17 -11.83 0.23 2.04
N ASN A 18 -12.04 1.52 1.85
CA ASN A 18 -13.25 2.07 1.24
C ASN A 18 -13.16 2.25 -0.29
N LEU A 19 -12.03 1.89 -0.92
CA LEU A 19 -11.91 1.87 -2.37
C LEU A 19 -12.77 0.77 -3.00
N SER A 20 -13.21 1.02 -4.23
CA SER A 20 -13.83 0.00 -5.07
C SER A 20 -12.85 -1.12 -5.41
N ALA A 21 -13.30 -2.35 -5.28
CA ALA A 21 -12.57 -3.57 -5.57
C ALA A 21 -13.50 -4.53 -6.32
N LYS A 22 -13.00 -5.04 -7.45
CA LYS A 22 -13.72 -6.01 -8.28
C LYS A 22 -13.42 -7.42 -7.79
N ILE A 23 -14.47 -8.20 -7.61
CA ILE A 23 -14.37 -9.62 -7.25
C ILE A 23 -15.26 -10.46 -8.17
N ILE A 24 -14.94 -11.74 -8.27
CA ILE A 24 -15.70 -12.75 -9.01
C ILE A 24 -16.27 -13.72 -7.97
N ALA A 25 -17.58 -13.95 -7.99
CA ALA A 25 -18.21 -14.90 -7.09
C ALA A 25 -17.74 -16.32 -7.40
N SER A 26 -17.29 -17.05 -6.37
CA SER A 26 -16.81 -18.44 -6.48
C SER A 26 -17.90 -19.47 -6.24
N LYS A 27 -19.09 -19.03 -5.80
CA LYS A 27 -20.29 -19.83 -5.58
C LYS A 27 -21.50 -18.89 -5.57
N ASN A 28 -22.70 -19.43 -5.70
CA ASN A 28 -23.93 -18.65 -5.58
C ASN A 28 -24.04 -18.01 -4.18
N ILE A 29 -24.20 -16.69 -4.13
CA ILE A 29 -24.40 -15.91 -2.90
C ILE A 29 -25.87 -15.48 -2.87
N GLN A 30 -26.63 -15.99 -1.90
CA GLN A 30 -28.04 -15.63 -1.73
C GLN A 30 -28.16 -14.45 -0.75
N ASP A 31 -28.91 -13.42 -1.13
CA ASP A 31 -29.38 -12.27 -0.32
C ASP A 31 -28.45 -11.90 0.85
N LEU A 32 -27.23 -11.49 0.53
CA LEU A 32 -26.24 -11.15 1.53
C LEU A 32 -26.30 -9.64 1.83
N LYS A 33 -26.67 -9.31 3.07
CA LYS A 33 -26.65 -7.92 3.56
C LYS A 33 -25.42 -7.68 4.43
N VAL A 34 -24.52 -6.82 3.97
CA VAL A 34 -23.30 -6.44 4.70
C VAL A 34 -23.28 -4.94 4.95
N ALA A 35 -23.32 -4.54 6.22
CA ALA A 35 -23.28 -3.12 6.64
C ALA A 35 -24.23 -2.18 5.87
N GLY A 36 -25.45 -2.66 5.59
CA GLY A 36 -26.46 -1.89 4.85
C GLY A 36 -26.31 -1.89 3.33
N VAL A 37 -25.30 -2.59 2.79
CA VAL A 37 -25.20 -2.89 1.35
C VAL A 37 -25.89 -4.22 1.07
N ASP A 38 -26.86 -4.21 0.16
CA ASP A 38 -27.58 -5.39 -0.28
C ASP A 38 -26.86 -5.99 -1.49
N PHE A 39 -26.20 -7.11 -1.28
CA PHE A 39 -25.69 -7.96 -2.35
C PHE A 39 -26.84 -8.93 -2.66
N GLY A 40 -27.62 -8.59 -3.70
CA GLY A 40 -28.69 -9.46 -4.19
C GLY A 40 -28.18 -10.84 -4.60
N PRO A 41 -29.02 -11.72 -5.16
CA PRO A 41 -28.57 -13.02 -5.61
C PRO A 41 -27.47 -12.85 -6.67
N ILE A 42 -26.25 -13.27 -6.32
CA ILE A 42 -25.08 -13.25 -7.21
C ILE A 42 -24.80 -14.67 -7.64
N GLU A 43 -24.76 -14.89 -8.94
CA GLU A 43 -24.45 -16.18 -9.54
C GLU A 43 -22.94 -16.46 -9.51
N GLU A 44 -22.58 -17.73 -9.43
CA GLU A 44 -21.19 -18.15 -9.59
C GLU A 44 -20.59 -17.64 -10.91
N GLY A 45 -19.38 -17.10 -10.85
CA GLY A 45 -18.68 -16.50 -11.99
C GLY A 45 -19.08 -15.06 -12.30
N GLN A 46 -20.10 -14.51 -11.64
CA GLN A 46 -20.50 -13.12 -11.83
C GLN A 46 -19.51 -12.15 -11.18
N GLU A 47 -19.21 -11.07 -11.89
CA GLU A 47 -18.39 -9.98 -11.39
C GLU A 47 -19.23 -8.97 -10.62
N LEU A 48 -18.67 -8.50 -9.50
CA LEU A 48 -19.25 -7.42 -8.71
C LEU A 48 -18.18 -6.44 -8.26
N ASP A 49 -18.60 -5.20 -8.09
CA ASP A 49 -17.78 -4.12 -7.57
C ASP A 49 -18.28 -3.74 -6.18
N THR A 50 -17.39 -3.71 -5.20
CA THR A 50 -17.72 -3.41 -3.81
C THR A 50 -16.53 -2.77 -3.10
N ARG A 51 -16.72 -2.32 -1.86
CA ARG A 51 -15.61 -1.79 -1.05
C ARG A 51 -14.60 -2.89 -0.76
N TYR A 52 -13.32 -2.55 -0.77
CA TYR A 52 -12.23 -3.49 -0.55
C TYR A 52 -12.40 -4.29 0.74
N TRP A 53 -12.85 -3.67 1.84
CA TRP A 53 -13.07 -4.39 3.09
C TRP A 53 -14.15 -5.48 2.96
N ILE A 54 -15.24 -5.22 2.22
CA ILE A 54 -16.31 -6.21 1.97
C ILE A 54 -15.77 -7.32 1.09
N ALA A 55 -15.09 -6.94 0.00
CA ALA A 55 -14.44 -7.88 -0.91
C ALA A 55 -13.48 -8.81 -0.16
N SER A 56 -12.66 -8.26 0.73
CA SER A 56 -11.72 -9.04 1.54
C SER A 56 -12.42 -10.07 2.42
N GLN A 57 -13.55 -9.72 3.05
CA GLN A 57 -14.32 -10.67 3.87
C GLN A 57 -14.92 -11.80 3.02
N LEU A 58 -15.49 -11.48 1.85
CA LEU A 58 -16.04 -12.46 0.93
C LEU A 58 -14.97 -13.44 0.42
N VAL A 59 -13.78 -12.92 0.11
CA VAL A 59 -12.64 -13.72 -0.33
C VAL A 59 -12.12 -14.62 0.79
N SER A 60 -11.97 -14.09 2.02
CA SER A 60 -11.57 -14.88 3.18
C SER A 60 -12.58 -15.98 3.53
N ALA A 61 -13.88 -15.76 3.27
CA ALA A 61 -14.94 -16.76 3.45
C ALA A 61 -15.03 -17.78 2.30
N GLY A 62 -14.16 -17.69 1.29
CA GLY A 62 -14.19 -18.55 0.09
C GLY A 62 -15.46 -18.37 -0.74
N MET A 63 -16.07 -17.20 -0.70
CA MET A 63 -17.28 -16.84 -1.47
C MET A 63 -16.95 -16.14 -2.77
N ALA A 64 -15.77 -15.52 -2.86
CA ALA A 64 -15.32 -14.81 -4.05
C ALA A 64 -13.80 -14.87 -4.20
N SER A 65 -13.31 -14.45 -5.35
CA SER A 65 -11.90 -14.19 -5.63
C SER A 65 -11.73 -12.75 -6.11
N PHE A 66 -10.63 -12.09 -5.73
CA PHE A 66 -10.30 -10.78 -6.29
C PHE A 66 -10.03 -10.91 -7.79
N ARG A 67 -10.50 -9.94 -8.57
CA ARG A 67 -10.01 -9.75 -9.93
C ARG A 67 -8.55 -9.30 -9.83
N ASP A 68 -7.67 -9.91 -10.60
CA ASP A 68 -6.20 -9.80 -10.44
C ASP A 68 -5.62 -8.38 -10.64
N ASP A 69 -6.44 -7.40 -11.05
CA ASP A 69 -6.01 -6.09 -11.55
C ASP A 69 -5.38 -5.15 -10.49
N GLY A 70 -5.36 -5.52 -9.21
CA GLY A 70 -4.76 -4.70 -8.15
C GLY A 70 -3.96 -5.42 -7.08
N LEU A 71 -3.86 -6.75 -7.08
CA LEU A 71 -3.21 -7.44 -5.97
C LEU A 71 -1.69 -7.25 -5.99
N MET A 72 -1.10 -7.06 -4.80
CA MET A 72 0.34 -7.05 -4.67
C MET A 72 0.88 -8.47 -4.84
N THR A 73 1.86 -8.62 -5.73
CA THR A 73 2.53 -9.90 -6.00
C THR A 73 4.04 -9.75 -5.85
N PHE A 74 4.74 -10.88 -5.73
CA PHE A 74 6.20 -10.89 -5.68
C PHE A 74 6.84 -10.19 -6.88
N ASN A 75 6.30 -10.38 -8.09
CA ASN A 75 6.81 -9.77 -9.31
C ASN A 75 6.69 -8.24 -9.28
N ILE A 76 5.53 -7.72 -8.83
CA ILE A 76 5.32 -6.28 -8.64
C ILE A 76 6.30 -5.73 -7.61
N LEU A 77 6.41 -6.36 -6.45
CA LEU A 77 7.34 -5.95 -5.39
C LEU A 77 8.80 -5.97 -5.86
N TYR A 78 9.21 -7.01 -6.58
CA TYR A 78 10.54 -7.13 -7.14
C TYR A 78 10.85 -6.02 -8.16
N LYS A 79 9.91 -5.72 -9.07
CA LYS A 79 10.06 -4.60 -10.02
C LYS A 79 10.22 -3.25 -9.31
N ILE A 80 9.43 -3.01 -8.25
CA ILE A 80 9.55 -1.80 -7.44
C ILE A 80 10.92 -1.74 -6.76
N GLN A 81 11.34 -2.83 -6.12
CA GLN A 81 12.64 -2.92 -5.44
C GLN A 81 13.80 -2.68 -6.41
N TRP A 82 13.76 -3.30 -7.59
CA TRP A 82 14.79 -3.12 -8.61
C TRP A 82 14.86 -1.66 -9.09
N LYS A 83 13.69 -1.07 -9.38
CA LYS A 83 13.60 0.32 -9.83
C LYS A 83 14.17 1.27 -8.77
N GLU A 84 13.80 1.07 -7.51
CA GLU A 84 14.17 1.97 -6.42
C GLU A 84 15.64 1.83 -5.99
N THR A 85 16.17 0.60 -5.94
CA THR A 85 17.51 0.31 -5.40
C THR A 85 18.61 0.20 -6.43
N LYS A 86 18.29 -0.17 -7.68
CA LYS A 86 19.29 -0.41 -8.75
C LYS A 86 19.24 0.62 -9.87
N LEU A 87 18.05 1.09 -10.26
CA LEU A 87 17.91 2.03 -11.38
C LEU A 87 17.99 3.50 -10.95
N GLN A 88 17.42 3.85 -9.80
CA GLN A 88 17.46 5.24 -9.33
C GLN A 88 18.76 5.53 -8.59
N THR A 89 19.64 6.31 -9.22
CA THR A 89 20.86 6.85 -8.61
C THR A 89 20.60 8.23 -7.98
N GLY A 90 21.29 8.53 -6.89
CA GLY A 90 21.20 9.83 -6.20
C GLY A 90 19.89 10.05 -5.43
N ARG A 91 19.39 11.29 -5.42
CA ARG A 91 18.21 11.73 -4.64
C ARG A 91 16.86 11.48 -5.33
N ARG A 92 16.84 10.82 -6.50
CA ARG A 92 15.60 10.57 -7.23
C ARG A 92 14.81 9.42 -6.61
N ILE A 93 13.56 9.70 -6.31
CA ILE A 93 12.57 8.73 -5.82
C ILE A 93 11.72 8.30 -7.00
N SER A 94 11.54 7.00 -7.19
CA SER A 94 10.70 6.53 -8.29
C SER A 94 9.21 6.62 -7.93
N SER A 95 8.36 6.87 -8.92
CA SER A 95 6.91 6.69 -8.74
C SER A 95 6.61 5.25 -8.31
N ILE A 96 5.77 5.12 -7.28
CA ILE A 96 5.30 3.87 -6.70
C ILE A 96 3.76 3.79 -6.89
N PRO A 97 3.18 2.58 -7.00
CA PRO A 97 1.73 2.44 -7.15
C PRO A 97 0.95 3.09 -6.02
N GLU A 98 -0.25 3.58 -6.33
CA GLU A 98 -1.16 4.12 -5.33
C GLU A 98 -1.53 3.07 -4.27
N TYR A 99 -1.59 3.49 -3.02
CA TYR A 99 -1.81 2.61 -1.86
C TYR A 99 -0.81 1.43 -1.78
N PHE A 100 0.45 1.67 -2.19
CA PHE A 100 1.52 0.69 -2.10
C PHE A 100 1.64 0.05 -0.71
N TYR A 101 1.70 0.85 0.36
CA TYR A 101 1.88 0.31 1.71
C TYR A 101 0.67 -0.47 2.24
N PRO A 102 -0.60 0.00 2.07
CA PRO A 102 -1.79 -0.80 2.39
C PRO A 102 -1.79 -2.17 1.69
N ARG A 103 -1.46 -2.19 0.39
CA ARG A 103 -1.36 -3.44 -0.39
C ARG A 103 -0.20 -4.32 0.10
N LEU A 104 0.96 -3.72 0.40
CA LEU A 104 2.14 -4.42 0.89
C LEU A 104 1.89 -5.09 2.25
N ARG A 105 1.28 -4.37 3.20
CA ARG A 105 0.96 -4.90 4.53
C ARG A 105 0.05 -6.13 4.42
N ARG A 106 -1.01 -6.05 3.62
CA ARG A 106 -1.94 -7.16 3.39
C ARG A 106 -1.25 -8.36 2.72
N TYR A 107 -0.41 -8.11 1.72
CA TYR A 107 0.38 -9.16 1.06
C TYR A 107 1.35 -9.88 2.01
N LEU A 108 2.09 -9.13 2.82
CA LEU A 108 2.99 -9.71 3.83
C LEU A 108 2.22 -10.48 4.90
N SER A 109 1.06 -9.98 5.36
CA SER A 109 0.20 -10.70 6.30
C SER A 109 -0.29 -12.02 5.73
N GLN A 110 -0.76 -12.05 4.47
CA GLN A 110 -1.19 -13.28 3.79
C GLN A 110 -0.04 -14.29 3.64
N LEU A 111 1.16 -13.83 3.27
CA LEU A 111 2.33 -14.71 3.18
C LEU A 111 2.74 -15.25 4.56
N LYS A 112 2.65 -14.42 5.60
CA LYS A 112 2.96 -14.81 6.98
C LYS A 112 2.00 -15.89 7.46
N GLU A 113 0.70 -15.72 7.23
CA GLU A 113 -0.33 -16.71 7.57
C GLU A 113 -0.05 -18.04 6.86
N LYS A 114 0.20 -18.01 5.55
CA LYS A 114 0.56 -19.20 4.76
C LYS A 114 1.82 -19.90 5.26
N ALA A 115 2.86 -19.13 5.61
CA ALA A 115 4.10 -19.67 6.20
C ALA A 115 3.90 -20.25 7.61
N SER A 116 2.87 -19.79 8.34
CA SER A 116 2.49 -20.33 9.64
C SER A 116 1.84 -21.71 9.52
N MET A 117 1.11 -21.94 8.41
CA MET A 117 0.43 -23.21 8.12
C MET A 117 1.34 -24.22 7.42
N ASP A 118 2.31 -23.74 6.62
CA ASP A 118 3.19 -24.57 5.80
C ASP A 118 4.63 -24.03 5.83
N ALA A 119 5.53 -24.79 6.47
CA ALA A 119 6.94 -24.43 6.63
C ALA A 119 7.69 -24.29 5.30
N THR A 120 7.23 -24.94 4.22
CA THR A 120 7.84 -24.81 2.89
C THR A 120 7.68 -23.40 2.32
N ARG A 121 6.64 -22.68 2.78
CA ARG A 121 6.30 -21.32 2.35
C ARG A 121 7.01 -20.22 3.14
N ALA A 122 7.75 -20.57 4.19
CA ALA A 122 8.55 -19.61 4.96
C ALA A 122 9.54 -18.84 4.06
N SER A 123 10.08 -19.49 3.03
CA SER A 123 10.99 -18.86 2.08
C SER A 123 10.32 -17.74 1.27
N GLU A 124 9.06 -17.90 0.86
CA GLU A 124 8.29 -16.90 0.13
C GLU A 124 8.11 -15.62 0.96
N TYR A 125 7.66 -15.79 2.21
CA TYR A 125 7.49 -14.69 3.16
C TYR A 125 8.81 -13.95 3.43
N ASN A 126 9.88 -14.69 3.75
CA ASN A 126 11.18 -14.09 4.06
C ASN A 126 11.76 -13.31 2.86
N ASN A 127 11.62 -13.85 1.64
CA ASN A 127 12.06 -13.17 0.43
C ASN A 127 11.28 -11.88 0.18
N ALA A 128 9.94 -11.92 0.31
CA ALA A 128 9.10 -10.73 0.17
C ALA A 128 9.41 -9.67 1.25
N LEU A 129 9.60 -10.10 2.51
CA LEU A 129 9.94 -9.22 3.61
C LEU A 129 11.29 -8.52 3.39
N ARG A 130 12.30 -9.25 2.91
CA ARG A 130 13.61 -8.67 2.56
C ARG A 130 13.48 -7.58 1.49
N LEU A 131 12.79 -7.86 0.38
CA LEU A 131 12.57 -6.87 -0.69
C LEU A 131 11.79 -5.64 -0.19
N SER A 132 10.82 -5.87 0.70
CA SER A 132 10.05 -4.80 1.33
C SER A 132 10.95 -3.87 2.15
N HIS A 133 11.81 -4.44 2.99
CA HIS A 133 12.79 -3.67 3.77
C HIS A 133 13.74 -2.89 2.88
N ASP A 134 14.24 -3.49 1.79
CA ASP A 134 15.11 -2.78 0.84
C ASP A 134 14.43 -1.54 0.25
N VAL A 135 13.18 -1.68 -0.20
CA VAL A 135 12.38 -0.56 -0.73
C VAL A 135 12.21 0.52 0.34
N VAL A 136 11.70 0.17 1.52
CA VAL A 136 11.41 1.12 2.60
C VAL A 136 12.68 1.85 3.04
N ASN A 137 13.77 1.11 3.29
CA ASN A 137 15.02 1.70 3.76
C ASN A 137 15.66 2.61 2.69
N CYS A 138 15.59 2.22 1.42
CA CYS A 138 16.11 3.04 0.33
C CYS A 138 15.34 4.37 0.24
N ARG A 139 14.00 4.31 0.25
CA ARG A 139 13.13 5.49 0.14
C ARG A 139 13.24 6.38 1.37
N LEU A 140 13.29 5.81 2.58
CA LEU A 140 13.49 6.57 3.82
C LEU A 140 14.76 7.41 3.78
N LYS A 141 15.90 6.85 3.34
CA LYS A 141 17.16 7.59 3.20
C LYS A 141 17.02 8.77 2.23
N LYS A 142 16.31 8.56 1.11
CA LYS A 142 16.05 9.61 0.12
C LYS A 142 15.15 10.70 0.69
N ILE A 143 14.08 10.34 1.41
CA ILE A 143 13.16 11.29 2.06
C ILE A 143 13.89 12.17 3.07
N VAL A 144 14.74 11.59 3.92
CA VAL A 144 15.57 12.35 4.87
C VAL A 144 16.55 13.28 4.14
N SER A 145 17.16 12.82 3.06
CA SER A 145 18.03 13.68 2.24
C SER A 145 17.25 14.83 1.57
N LEU A 146 16.01 14.60 1.16
CA LEU A 146 15.15 15.62 0.57
C LEU A 146 14.67 16.63 1.62
N SER A 147 14.32 16.19 2.83
CA SER A 147 13.80 17.07 3.88
C SER A 147 14.83 18.11 4.33
N THR A 148 16.11 17.82 4.15
CA THR A 148 17.23 18.74 4.43
C THR A 148 17.60 19.66 3.26
N SER A 149 17.04 19.45 2.07
CA SER A 149 17.33 20.27 0.90
C SER A 149 16.54 21.58 0.94
N SER A 150 17.16 22.69 0.50
CA SER A 150 16.54 24.01 0.42
C SER A 150 15.77 24.26 -0.89
N THR A 151 15.98 23.42 -1.90
CA THR A 151 15.26 23.45 -3.18
C THR A 151 14.16 22.38 -3.19
N LEU A 152 12.92 22.84 -3.14
CA LEU A 152 11.74 21.99 -3.33
C LEU A 152 11.33 22.01 -4.80
N THR A 153 11.16 20.85 -5.42
CA THR A 153 10.45 20.74 -6.70
C THR A 153 9.22 19.86 -6.49
N GLU A 154 8.04 20.39 -6.87
CA GLU A 154 6.76 19.68 -6.76
C GLU A 154 6.80 18.30 -7.46
N ASP A 155 7.59 18.19 -8.54
CA ASP A 155 7.84 16.97 -9.30
C ASP A 155 8.43 15.83 -8.44
N LEU A 156 9.26 16.14 -7.44
CA LEU A 156 9.81 15.13 -6.54
C LEU A 156 8.77 14.65 -5.52
N LEU A 157 7.84 15.50 -5.11
CA LEU A 157 6.80 15.18 -4.14
C LEU A 157 5.70 14.29 -4.73
N GLN A 158 5.46 14.36 -6.05
CA GLN A 158 4.48 13.52 -6.74
C GLN A 158 4.83 12.03 -6.74
N ASN A 159 6.11 11.68 -6.52
CA ASN A 159 6.57 10.30 -6.50
C ASN A 159 6.53 9.66 -5.09
N LEU A 160 6.15 10.43 -4.06
CA LEU A 160 5.95 9.94 -2.72
C LEU A 160 4.54 9.34 -2.59
N SER A 161 4.44 8.25 -1.84
CA SER A 161 3.14 7.80 -1.34
C SER A 161 2.54 8.82 -0.36
N LYS A 162 1.24 8.68 -0.08
CA LYS A 162 0.52 9.49 0.93
C LYS A 162 1.26 9.48 2.27
N GLU A 163 1.67 8.31 2.74
CA GLU A 163 2.38 8.12 4.01
C GLU A 163 3.76 8.78 4.01
N GLU A 164 4.52 8.62 2.92
CA GLU A 164 5.86 9.21 2.80
C GLU A 164 5.82 10.73 2.69
N ARG A 165 4.78 11.29 2.06
CA ARG A 165 4.59 12.74 1.97
C ARG A 165 4.38 13.34 3.36
N VAL A 166 3.57 12.71 4.21
CA VAL A 166 3.39 13.14 5.61
C VAL A 166 4.71 13.10 6.37
N LEU A 167 5.49 12.01 6.22
CA LEU A 167 6.81 11.90 6.85
C LEU A 167 7.76 13.00 6.37
N TYR A 168 7.81 13.24 5.07
CA TYR A 168 8.60 14.30 4.46
C TYR A 168 8.24 15.67 5.03
N GLU A 169 6.96 16.03 5.02
CA GLU A 169 6.47 17.33 5.50
C GLU A 169 6.84 17.56 6.97
N ARG A 170 6.69 16.54 7.82
CA ARG A 170 7.10 16.60 9.23
C ARG A 170 8.60 16.82 9.39
N LEU A 171 9.42 16.03 8.69
CA LEU A 171 10.88 16.17 8.75
C LEU A 171 11.34 17.53 8.22
N HIS A 172 10.74 18.01 7.13
CA HIS A 172 11.06 19.31 6.55
C HIS A 172 10.72 20.45 7.50
N ASN A 173 9.57 20.39 8.17
CA ASN A 173 9.18 21.37 9.19
C ASN A 173 10.15 21.39 10.38
N ILE A 174 10.59 20.22 10.85
CA ILE A 174 11.60 20.11 11.92
C ILE A 174 12.92 20.78 11.49
N VAL A 175 13.40 20.46 10.29
CA VAL A 175 14.68 20.99 9.77
C VAL A 175 14.61 22.49 9.50
N SER A 176 13.54 22.97 8.88
CA SER A 176 13.35 24.41 8.58
C SER A 176 13.22 25.25 9.85
N THR A 177 12.43 24.80 10.83
CA THR A 177 12.29 25.46 12.14
C THR A 177 13.60 25.53 12.90
N TRP A 178 14.44 24.49 12.80
CA TRP A 178 15.76 24.51 13.40
C TRP A 178 16.70 25.49 12.69
N ARG A 179 16.70 25.51 11.35
CA ARG A 179 17.53 26.42 10.56
C ARG A 179 17.21 27.89 10.82
N SER A 180 15.93 28.24 10.93
CA SER A 180 15.48 29.62 11.20
C SER A 180 15.83 30.13 12.60
N LYS A 181 16.33 29.25 13.49
CA LYS A 181 16.84 29.63 14.81
C LYS A 181 18.37 29.83 14.82
N ILE A 182 19.06 29.35 13.79
CA ILE A 182 20.51 29.48 13.64
C ILE A 182 20.86 30.66 12.75
N PHE A 183 20.14 30.79 11.64
CA PHE A 183 20.26 31.86 10.66
C PHE A 183 18.94 32.63 10.63
#